data_AF-A0A2V6K6S4-F1
#
_entry.id   AF-A0A2V6K6S4-F1
#
_cell.length_a   1.000
_cell.length_b   1.000
_cell.length_c   1.000
_cell.angle_alpha   90.00
_cell.angle_beta   90.00
_cell.angle_gamma   90.00
#
_symmetry.space_group_name_H-M   'P 1'
#
loop_
_entity.id
_entity.type
_entity.pdbx_description
1 polymer ?
#
loop_
_entity_poly.entity_id
_entity_poly.type
_entity_poly.pdbx_seq_one_letter_code
_entity_poly.pdbx_strand_id
1 'polypeptide(L)' 'MDGASKLRFGAHLGRFLRFADRLYLAVLDGTLDRRLWRGYERTLADTVAYPGFQTWWTTRKHWHTDEFCALIDRHIQTA' A
#
# COMPACT_ATOMS: atom_id res chain seq x y z
N MET A 1 13.54 -15.67 6.31
CA MET A 1 13.78 -15.35 4.89
C MET A 1 15.23 -14.98 4.68
N ASP A 2 15.87 -15.58 3.67
CA ASP A 2 17.20 -15.19 3.19
C ASP A 2 17.20 -13.80 2.52
N GLY A 3 18.39 -13.27 2.22
CA GLY A 3 18.57 -11.94 1.63
C GLY A 3 17.92 -11.77 0.25
N ALA A 4 18.02 -12.77 -0.63
CA ALA A 4 17.44 -12.71 -1.98
C ALA A 4 15.91 -12.74 -1.93
N SER A 5 15.34 -13.51 -1.02
CA SER A 5 13.89 -13.54 -0.78
C SER A 5 13.38 -12.21 -0.23
N LYS A 6 14.11 -11.56 0.69
CA LYS A 6 13.75 -10.21 1.18
C LYS A 6 13.76 -9.17 0.07
N LEU A 7 14.77 -9.20 -0.80
CA LEU A 7 14.87 -8.28 -1.94
C LEU A 7 13.70 -8.47 -2.91
N ARG A 8 13.40 -9.72 -3.29
CA ARG A 8 12.26 -10.03 -4.17
C ARG A 8 10.94 -9.59 -3.55
N PHE A 9 10.71 -9.90 -2.27
CA PHE A 9 9.51 -9.44 -1.57
C PHE A 9 9.40 -7.92 -1.59
N GLY A 10 10.46 -7.18 -1.26
CA GLY A 10 10.46 -5.73 -1.31
C GLY A 10 10.19 -5.17 -2.70
N ALA A 11 10.73 -5.79 -3.76
CA ALA A 11 10.45 -5.40 -5.14
C ALA A 11 8.99 -5.65 -5.54
N HIS A 12 8.43 -6.80 -5.17
CA HIS A 12 7.03 -7.14 -5.42
C HIS A 12 6.07 -6.22 -4.65
N LEU A 13 6.30 -6.03 -3.35
CA LEU A 13 5.51 -5.15 -2.50
C LEU A 13 5.58 -3.70 -2.99
N GLY A 14 6.78 -3.20 -3.31
CA GLY A 14 6.95 -1.85 -3.83
C GLY A 14 6.20 -1.63 -5.15
N ARG A 15 6.19 -2.62 -6.05
CA ARG A 15 5.40 -2.53 -7.30
C ARG A 15 3.90 -2.53 -7.02
N PHE A 16 3.44 -3.40 -6.11
CA PHE A 16 2.03 -3.47 -5.70
C PHE A 16 1.54 -2.14 -5.11
N LEU A 17 2.33 -1.53 -4.21
CA LEU A 17 1.98 -0.26 -3.59
C LEU A 17 2.01 0.92 -4.56
N ARG A 18 3.00 1.00 -5.46
CA ARG A 18 3.02 2.05 -6.49
C ARG A 18 1.82 2.00 -7.43
N PHE A 19 1.32 0.80 -7.72
CA PHE A 19 0.09 0.64 -8.49
C PHE A 19 -1.13 1.08 -7.67
N ALA A 20 -1.21 0.65 -6.41
CA ALA A 20 -2.28 1.03 -5.48
C ALA A 20 -2.38 2.56 -5.29
N ASP A 21 -1.23 3.24 -5.16
CA ASP A 21 -1.12 4.68 -5.01
C ASP A 21 -1.75 5.42 -6.20
N ARG A 22 -1.32 5.08 -7.43
CA ARG A 22 -1.92 5.64 -8.65
C ARG A 22 -3.40 5.35 -8.78
N LEU A 23 -3.81 4.13 -8.42
CA LEU A 23 -5.22 3.73 -8.46
C LEU A 23 -6.05 4.55 -7.47
N TYR A 24 -5.50 4.83 -6.29
CA TYR A 24 -6.15 5.64 -5.27
C TYR A 24 -6.27 7.10 -5.70
N LEU A 25 -5.25 7.70 -6.31
CA LEU A 25 -5.35 9.04 -6.91
C LEU A 25 -6.47 9.08 -7.96
N ALA A 26 -6.55 8.09 -8.84
CA ALA A 26 -7.62 8.01 -9.84
C ALA A 26 -9.03 7.98 -9.21
N VAL A 27 -9.18 7.39 -8.02
CA VAL A 27 -10.43 7.42 -7.24
C VAL A 27 -10.72 8.82 -6.71
N LEU A 28 -9.70 9.51 -6.19
CA LEU A 28 -9.83 10.88 -5.67
C LEU A 28 -10.19 11.85 -6.79
N ASP A 29 -9.58 11.69 -7.95
CA ASP A 29 -9.82 12.49 -9.16
C ASP A 29 -11.15 12.13 -9.85
N GLY A 30 -11.85 11.09 -9.39
CA GLY A 30 -13.13 10.65 -9.96
C GLY A 30 -13.02 9.92 -11.31
N THR A 31 -11.81 9.56 -11.73
CA THR A 31 -11.55 8.84 -12.99
C THR A 31 -11.67 7.31 -12.85
N LEU A 32 -11.69 6.81 -11.61
CA LEU A 32 -11.95 5.40 -11.29
C LEU A 32 -13.20 5.24 -10.41
N ASP A 33 -14.05 4.26 -10.75
CA ASP A 33 -15.17 3.87 -9.90
C ASP A 33 -14.66 3.35 -8.54
N ARG A 34 -15.18 3.94 -7.46
CA ARG A 34 -14.90 3.56 -6.06
C ARG A 34 -15.15 2.09 -5.78
N ARG A 35 -16.05 1.42 -6.49
CA ARG A 35 -16.33 -0.01 -6.35
C ARG A 35 -15.13 -0.88 -6.73
N LEU A 36 -14.37 -0.48 -7.76
CA LEU A 36 -13.14 -1.17 -8.15
C LEU A 36 -12.06 -1.00 -7.09
N TRP A 37 -11.94 0.22 -6.56
CA TRP A 37 -11.03 0.51 -5.45
C TRP A 37 -11.32 -0.30 -4.19
N ARG A 38 -12.59 -0.41 -3.77
CA ARG A 38 -12.97 -1.15 -2.55
C ARG A 38 -12.48 -2.60 -2.56
N GLY A 39 -12.45 -3.26 -3.71
CA GLY A 39 -11.90 -4.61 -3.83
C GLY A 39 -10.39 -4.63 -3.56
N TYR A 40 -9.67 -3.65 -4.12
CA TYR A 40 -8.24 -3.51 -3.94
C TYR A 40 -7.85 -3.11 -2.50
N GLU A 41 -8.63 -2.20 -1.91
CA GLU A 41 -8.42 -1.69 -0.56
C GLU A 41 -8.49 -2.78 0.51
N ARG A 42 -9.36 -3.79 0.34
CA ARG A 42 -9.44 -4.92 1.28
C ARG A 42 -8.17 -5.75 1.30
N THR A 43 -7.62 -6.08 0.13
CA THR A 43 -6.34 -6.79 0.02
C THR A 43 -5.19 -5.96 0.58
N LEU A 44 -5.25 -4.64 0.39
CA LEU A 44 -4.28 -3.71 0.95
C LEU A 44 -4.37 -3.69 2.48
N ALA A 45 -5.58 -3.63 3.06
CA ALA A 45 -5.82 -3.66 4.50
C ALA A 45 -5.23 -4.94 5.13
N ASP A 46 -5.46 -6.11 4.53
CA ASP A 46 -4.85 -7.36 5.00
C ASP A 46 -3.32 -7.31 4.95
N THR A 47 -2.76 -6.71 3.89
CA THR A 47 -1.31 -6.58 3.72
C THR A 47 -0.67 -5.66 4.75
N VAL A 48 -1.35 -4.57 5.12
CA VAL A 48 -0.78 -3.58 6.05
C VAL A 48 -0.88 -3.98 7.52
N ALA A 49 -1.74 -4.95 7.84
CA ALA A 49 -1.85 -5.53 9.17
C ALA A 49 -0.59 -6.32 9.59
N TYR A 50 0.24 -6.78 8.64
CA TYR A 50 1.44 -7.55 8.97
C TYR A 50 2.53 -6.66 9.59
N PRO A 51 3.13 -7.02 10.75
CA PRO A 51 4.19 -6.21 11.38
C PRO A 51 5.41 -5.97 10.48
N GLY A 52 5.72 -6.92 9.60
CA GLY A 52 6.79 -6.79 8.61
C GLY A 52 6.51 -5.68 7.58
N PHE A 53 5.25 -5.50 7.18
CA PHE A 53 4.84 -4.39 6.34
C PHE A 53 5.00 -3.07 7.07
N GLN A 54 4.49 -2.98 8.30
CA GLN A 54 4.56 -1.74 9.10
C GLN A 54 6.01 -1.29 9.32
N THR A 55 6.91 -2.23 9.61
CA THR A 55 8.36 -1.95 9.71
C THR A 55 8.97 -1.50 8.37
N TRP A 56 8.55 -2.11 7.25
CA TRP A 56 9.00 -1.71 5.93
C TRP A 56 8.51 -0.29 5.56
N TRP A 57 7.25 0.01 5.93
CA TRP A 57 6.53 1.24 5.63
C TRP A 57 7.17 2.47 6.29
N THR A 58 7.55 2.39 7.56
CA THR A 58 8.17 3.52 8.30
C THR A 58 9.39 4.12 7.60
N THR A 59 10.16 3.28 6.89
CA THR A 59 11.38 3.72 6.19
C THR A 59 11.16 4.09 4.73
N ARG A 60 10.00 3.80 4.14
CA ARG A 60 9.77 3.88 2.69
C ARG A 60 8.47 4.58 2.27
N LYS A 61 7.63 5.00 3.21
CA LYS A 61 6.38 5.72 2.90
C LYS A 61 6.59 6.97 2.04
N HIS A 62 7.74 7.63 2.19
CA HIS A 62 8.13 8.78 1.36
C HIS A 62 8.25 8.50 -0.15
N TRP A 63 8.14 7.24 -0.59
CA TRP A 63 8.06 6.89 -2.02
C TRP A 63 6.65 7.07 -2.61
N HIS A 64 5.68 7.40 -1.78
CA HIS A 64 4.27 7.45 -2.10
C HIS A 64 3.69 8.85 -1.89
N THR A 65 2.52 9.10 -2.49
CA THR A 65 1.81 10.36 -2.29
C THR A 65 1.32 10.53 -0.85
N ASP A 66 1.11 11.77 -0.42
CA ASP A 66 0.64 12.09 0.93
C ASP A 66 -0.76 11.52 1.19
N GLU A 67 -1.64 11.57 0.20
CA GLU A 67 -2.99 11.02 0.27
C GLU A 67 -2.97 9.51 0.46
N PHE A 68 -2.12 8.81 -0.30
CA PHE A 68 -1.95 7.37 -0.14
C PHE A 68 -1.28 7.04 1.19
N CYS A 69 -0.32 7.84 1.64
CA CYS A 69 0.29 7.64 2.96
C CYS A 69 -0.74 7.76 4.08
N ALA A 70 -1.59 8.79 4.05
CA ALA A 70 -2.65 8.97 5.02
C ALA A 70 -3.66 7.81 5.01
N LEU A 71 -3.95 7.23 3.84
CA LEU A 71 -4.77 6.04 3.73
C LEU A 71 -4.13 4.82 4.42
N ILE A 72 -2.86 4.54 4.13
CA ILE A 72 -2.14 3.40 4.72
C ILE A 72 -2.01 3.57 6.23
N ASP A 73 -1.65 4.78 6.70
CA ASP A 73 -1.49 5.06 8.12
C ASP A 73 -2.82 4.86 8.89
N ARG A 74 -3.97 5.19 8.29
CA ARG A 74 -5.28 4.87 8.87
C ARG A 74 -5.51 3.36 8.99
N HIS A 75 -5.22 2.59 7.93
CA HIS A 75 -5.40 1.14 7.96
C HIS A 75 -4.48 0.48 9.00
N ILE A 76 -3.25 0.96 9.16
CA ILE A 76 -2.32 0.51 10.21
C ILE A 76 -2.87 0.79 11.62
N GLN A 77 -3.52 1.93 11.84
CA GLN A 77 -4.11 2.28 13.14
C GLN A 77 -5.32 1.43 13.50
N THR A 78 -6.02 0.88 12.50
CA THR A 78 -7.23 0.08 12.68
C THR A 78 -6.99 -1.43 12.63
N ALA A 79 -5.76 -1.86 12.30
CA ALA A 79 -5.35 -3.27 12.21
C ALA A 79 -4.87 -3.80 13.57
#